data_AF-A0A2N0FTQ5-F1
#
_entry.id   AF-A0A2N0FTQ5-F1
#
_cell.length_a   1.000
_cell.length_b   1.000
_cell.length_c   1.000
_cell.angle_alpha   90.00
_cell.angle_beta   90.00
_cell.angle_gamma   90.00
#
_symmetry.space_group_name_H-M   'P 1'
#
loop_
_entity.id
_entity.type
_entity.pdbx_description
1 polymer ?
#
loop_
_entity_poly.entity_id
_entity_poly.type
_entity_poly.pdbx_seq_one_letter_code
_entity_poly.pdbx_strand_id
1 'polypeptide(L)'
;MHQTEGRTISIQNETRFLSKKTVSGISVGVVILMGCNSKFEQEIAMSNKRPNIVFILADDYGIMDSQAYGQKFTGVKPSKMFYETTHIDFLIYEGTAFSQAYANQLCSPTRSIIMTGKYAGRLGFTTAMPSRETYYTQNPTTPEGYFAHDILLHRDNILIEQALTNGTSNSAVPTDLKHHAGRDELSLAEVLRDYLSVFIGKCHIGGFRAKRLPT
;
A
#
# COMPACT_ATOMS: atom_id res chain seq x y z
N MET A 1 -41.75 15.41 -0.61
CA MET A 1 -40.91 16.63 -0.72
C MET A 1 -39.55 16.25 -0.17
N HIS A 2 -38.44 16.09 -0.90
CA HIS A 2 -37.99 16.63 -2.17
C HIS A 2 -37.39 15.52 -3.05
N GLN A 3 -37.58 15.67 -4.36
CA GLN A 3 -37.04 14.83 -5.43
C GLN A 3 -35.67 15.40 -5.89
N THR A 4 -34.96 14.61 -6.73
CA THR A 4 -33.91 14.99 -7.71
C THR A 4 -32.53 15.39 -7.14
N GLU A 5 -31.37 15.04 -7.73
CA GLU A 5 -31.02 14.47 -9.03
C GLU A 5 -29.56 13.97 -8.99
N GLY A 6 -29.21 12.97 -9.81
CA GLY A 6 -27.82 12.59 -10.04
C GLY A 6 -27.04 13.66 -10.79
N ARG A 7 -25.76 13.82 -10.45
CA ARG A 7 -24.80 14.56 -11.29
C ARG A 7 -23.48 13.81 -11.39
N THR A 8 -23.29 13.21 -12.56
CA THR A 8 -22.00 12.87 -13.17
C THR A 8 -21.09 14.10 -13.17
N ILE A 9 -19.88 14.00 -12.63
CA ILE A 9 -18.85 15.03 -12.79
C ILE A 9 -17.87 14.55 -13.86
N SER A 10 -18.07 15.07 -15.07
CA SER A 10 -17.09 15.02 -16.16
C SER A 10 -15.96 16.01 -15.86
N ILE A 11 -14.71 15.54 -15.80
CA ILE A 11 -13.55 16.43 -15.80
C ILE A 11 -13.14 16.62 -17.27
N GLN A 12 -13.49 17.80 -17.80
CA GLN A 12 -13.04 18.27 -19.10
C GLN A 12 -11.56 18.67 -18.99
N ASN A 13 -10.70 18.07 -19.81
CA ASN A 13 -9.34 18.52 -20.02
C ASN A 13 -9.36 19.84 -20.79
N GLU A 14 -8.93 20.93 -20.17
CA GLU A 14 -8.69 22.20 -20.85
C GLU A 14 -7.54 22.06 -21.85
N THR A 15 -7.84 22.23 -23.14
CA THR A 15 -6.84 22.44 -24.19
C THR A 15 -6.86 23.90 -24.62
N ARG A 16 -5.66 24.49 -24.61
CA ARG A 16 -5.31 25.88 -24.92
C ARG A 16 -6.13 26.52 -26.04
N PHE A 17 -6.70 27.69 -25.73
CA PHE A 17 -7.23 28.64 -26.71
C PHE A 17 -6.09 29.20 -27.59
N LEU A 18 -6.14 28.89 -28.90
CA LEU A 18 -5.46 29.68 -29.92
C LEU A 18 -6.52 30.48 -30.70
N SER A 19 -6.34 31.80 -30.69
CA SER A 19 -7.20 32.81 -31.33
C SER A 19 -7.27 32.63 -32.85
N LYS A 20 -8.49 32.53 -33.41
CA LYS A 20 -8.75 32.54 -34.86
C LYS A 20 -9.00 33.98 -35.33
N LYS A 21 -8.15 34.48 -36.23
CA LYS A 21 -8.48 35.62 -37.10
C LYS A 21 -9.40 35.15 -38.23
N THR A 22 -10.49 35.89 -38.43
CA THR A 22 -11.49 35.69 -39.48
C THR A 22 -10.93 36.07 -40.85
N VAL A 23 -11.00 35.18 -41.84
CA VAL A 23 -11.05 35.56 -43.25
C VAL A 23 -12.08 34.67 -43.96
N SER A 24 -13.07 35.34 -44.55
CA SER A 24 -14.13 34.81 -45.40
C SER A 24 -13.60 34.57 -46.82
N GLY A 25 -14.03 33.49 -47.47
CA GLY A 25 -13.71 33.23 -48.88
C GLY A 25 -14.03 31.79 -49.29
N ILE A 26 -15.23 31.57 -49.81
CA ILE A 26 -15.66 30.31 -50.43
C ILE A 26 -14.91 30.14 -51.75
N SER A 27 -14.14 29.06 -51.88
CA SER A 27 -13.75 28.49 -53.17
C SER A 27 -13.91 26.97 -53.08
N VAL A 28 -14.79 26.44 -53.94
CA VAL A 28 -15.00 25.01 -54.13
C VAL A 28 -13.78 24.46 -54.85
N GLY A 29 -12.83 23.94 -54.08
CA GLY A 29 -11.68 23.19 -54.57
C GLY A 29 -11.85 21.73 -54.14
N VAL A 30 -11.84 20.82 -55.11
CA VAL A 30 -11.84 19.37 -54.91
C VAL A 30 -10.71 19.00 -53.94
N VAL A 31 -11.07 18.68 -52.70
CA VAL A 31 -10.15 18.14 -51.71
C VAL A 31 -10.00 16.65 -52.01
N ILE A 32 -8.88 16.31 -52.65
CA ILE A 32 -8.40 14.93 -52.72
C ILE A 32 -8.18 14.49 -51.27
N LEU A 33 -9.09 13.66 -50.74
CA LEU A 33 -8.92 12.93 -49.49
C LEU A 33 -7.81 11.89 -49.67
N MET A 34 -6.55 12.34 -49.68
CA MET A 34 -5.43 11.47 -49.33
C MET A 34 -5.57 11.19 -47.84
N GLY A 35 -6.14 10.01 -47.54
CA GLY A 35 -6.28 9.49 -46.20
C GLY A 35 -4.92 9.44 -45.51
N CYS A 36 -4.70 10.39 -44.61
CA CYS A 36 -3.62 10.32 -43.65
C CYS A 36 -4.06 9.28 -42.59
N ASN A 37 -3.84 8.00 -42.91
CA ASN A 37 -4.00 6.89 -41.98
C ASN A 37 -2.78 6.79 -41.05
N SER A 38 -2.22 7.92 -40.63
CA SER A 38 -1.22 7.95 -39.58
C SER A 38 -1.92 7.76 -38.25
N LYS A 39 -2.23 6.51 -37.92
CA LYS A 39 -2.40 6.12 -36.54
C LYS A 39 -1.12 6.54 -35.82
N PHE A 40 -1.21 7.55 -34.97
CA PHE A 40 -0.16 7.86 -34.02
C PHE A 40 -0.26 6.80 -32.91
N GLU A 41 0.04 5.55 -33.26
CA GLU A 41 0.30 4.50 -32.28
C GLU A 41 1.69 4.83 -31.73
N GLN A 42 1.71 5.58 -30.63
CA GLN A 42 2.89 5.70 -29.81
C GLN A 42 3.16 4.29 -29.24
N GLU A 43 3.95 3.50 -29.97
CA GLU A 43 4.56 2.29 -29.43
C GLU A 43 5.44 2.75 -28.26
N ILE A 44 4.90 2.70 -27.05
CA ILE A 44 5.73 2.50 -25.89
C ILE A 44 6.32 1.11 -26.11
N ALA A 45 7.52 1.06 -26.70
CA ALA A 45 8.34 -0.13 -26.74
C ALA A 45 8.54 -0.54 -25.29
N MET A 46 7.62 -1.37 -24.77
CA MET A 46 7.78 -2.01 -23.49
C MET A 46 8.98 -2.92 -23.66
N SER A 47 10.13 -2.40 -23.28
CA SER A 47 11.31 -3.21 -23.02
C SER A 47 10.82 -4.43 -22.24
N ASN A 48 10.92 -5.62 -22.83
CA ASN A 48 10.60 -6.91 -22.19
C ASN A 48 11.46 -7.19 -20.94
N LYS A 49 12.26 -6.21 -20.50
CA LYS A 49 13.00 -6.24 -19.24
C LYS A 49 12.03 -5.92 -18.12
N ARG A 50 11.91 -6.88 -17.20
CA ARG A 50 11.17 -6.74 -15.96
C ARG A 50 11.67 -5.51 -15.18
N PRO A 51 10.78 -4.64 -14.68
CA PRO A 51 11.17 -3.45 -13.94
C PRO A 51 11.69 -3.82 -12.55
N ASN A 52 12.63 -3.05 -12.03
CA ASN A 52 12.99 -3.10 -10.60
C ASN A 52 11.88 -2.46 -9.78
N ILE A 53 11.54 -3.06 -8.64
CA ILE A 53 10.49 -2.56 -7.74
C ILE A 53 11.18 -2.09 -6.45
N VAL A 54 11.03 -0.80 -6.14
CA VAL A 54 11.51 -0.22 -4.88
C VAL A 54 10.30 0.26 -4.09
N PHE A 55 10.08 -0.36 -2.93
CA PHE A 55 8.99 0.00 -2.03
C PHE A 55 9.55 0.68 -0.78
N ILE A 56 9.23 1.96 -0.60
CA ILE A 56 9.67 2.76 0.55
C ILE A 56 8.46 2.98 1.46
N LEU A 57 8.58 2.51 2.71
CA LEU A 57 7.55 2.65 3.72
C LEU A 57 8.09 3.45 4.91
N ALA A 58 7.60 4.67 5.07
CA ALA A 58 7.86 5.49 6.26
C ALA A 58 6.99 5.02 7.44
N ASP A 59 7.51 5.14 8.66
CA ASP A 59 6.80 4.78 9.90
C ASP A 59 6.24 6.06 10.54
N ASP A 60 4.98 6.04 10.91
CA ASP A 60 4.25 7.17 11.51
C ASP A 60 4.33 8.49 10.71
N TYR A 61 4.40 8.39 9.38
CA TYR A 61 4.45 9.53 8.47
C TYR A 61 3.03 9.98 8.09
N GLY A 62 2.65 11.15 8.60
CA GLY A 62 1.34 11.77 8.39
C GLY A 62 1.16 12.31 6.97
N ILE A 63 -0.09 12.42 6.53
CA ILE A 63 -0.42 12.93 5.19
C ILE A 63 0.10 14.35 4.95
N MET A 64 0.25 15.18 5.99
CA MET A 64 0.75 16.56 5.89
C MET A 64 2.25 16.71 6.19
N ASP A 65 2.98 15.60 6.36
CA ASP A 65 4.41 15.63 6.73
C ASP A 65 5.32 15.86 5.51
N SER A 66 4.76 15.96 4.30
CA SER A 66 5.44 16.46 3.10
C SER A 66 4.96 17.86 2.74
N GLN A 67 5.84 18.69 2.18
CA GLN A 67 5.46 20.03 1.76
C GLN A 67 4.37 20.01 0.68
N ALA A 68 4.45 19.09 -0.29
CA ALA A 68 3.45 18.99 -1.36
C ALA A 68 2.03 18.70 -0.85
N TYR A 69 1.87 17.70 0.03
CA TYR A 69 0.56 17.42 0.63
C TYR A 69 0.15 18.47 1.65
N GLY A 70 1.10 18.97 2.45
CA GLY A 70 0.86 20.08 3.38
C GLY A 70 0.28 21.29 2.65
N GLN A 71 0.87 21.68 1.51
CA GLN A 71 0.38 22.77 0.68
C GLN A 71 -1.01 22.46 0.12
N LYS A 72 -1.22 21.24 -0.39
CA LYS A 72 -2.51 20.81 -0.96
C LYS A 72 -3.66 20.89 0.05
N PHE A 73 -3.45 20.45 1.29
CA PHE A 73 -4.51 20.36 2.31
C PHE A 73 -4.66 21.63 3.16
N THR A 74 -3.60 22.42 3.34
CA THR A 74 -3.64 23.63 4.20
C THR A 74 -3.57 24.94 3.44
N GLY A 75 -3.10 24.94 2.19
CA GLY A 75 -2.82 26.15 1.41
C GLY A 75 -1.58 26.92 1.85
N VAL A 76 -0.86 26.47 2.88
CA VAL A 76 0.38 27.11 3.34
C VAL A 76 1.45 26.96 2.25
N LYS A 77 2.22 28.02 1.99
CA LYS A 77 3.31 27.97 1.00
C LYS A 77 4.50 27.18 1.58
N PRO A 78 5.25 26.40 0.75
CA PRO A 78 6.42 25.66 1.21
C PRO A 78 7.44 26.52 1.98
N SER A 79 7.64 27.77 1.56
CA SER A 79 8.54 28.72 2.24
C SER A 79 8.15 29.10 3.67
N LYS A 80 6.96 28.70 4.13
CA LYS A 80 6.44 28.94 5.49
C LYS A 80 6.27 27.65 6.29
N MET A 81 6.63 26.50 5.72
CA MET A 81 6.56 25.20 6.40
C MET A 81 7.87 24.90 7.11
N PHE A 82 7.80 24.09 8.16
CA PHE A 82 8.97 23.61 8.89
C PHE A 82 9.63 22.40 8.23
N TYR A 83 8.84 21.50 7.63
CA TYR A 83 9.35 20.28 7.01
C TYR A 83 10.03 20.59 5.68
N GLU A 84 11.17 19.94 5.40
CA GLU A 84 11.89 20.03 4.14
C GLU A 84 11.93 18.64 3.48
N THR A 85 11.18 18.45 2.39
CA THR A 85 10.95 17.14 1.78
C THR A 85 11.29 17.08 0.30
N THR A 86 12.34 17.79 -0.12
CA THR A 86 12.70 18.04 -1.53
C THR A 86 12.67 16.80 -2.42
N HIS A 87 13.25 15.67 -1.98
CA HIS A 87 13.26 14.43 -2.75
C HIS A 87 11.87 13.77 -2.86
N ILE A 88 11.06 13.85 -1.80
CA ILE A 88 9.68 13.31 -1.81
C ILE A 88 8.79 14.19 -2.68
N ASP A 89 8.94 15.51 -2.59
CA ASP A 89 8.19 16.45 -3.41
C ASP A 89 8.54 16.29 -4.90
N PHE A 90 9.81 15.99 -5.21
CA PHE A 90 10.23 15.63 -6.56
C PHE A 90 9.57 14.33 -7.06
N LEU A 91 9.51 13.28 -6.22
CA LEU A 91 8.80 12.04 -6.57
C LEU A 91 7.30 12.26 -6.80
N ILE A 92 6.68 13.15 -6.02
CA ILE A 92 5.28 13.53 -6.18
C ILE A 92 5.06 14.28 -7.50
N TYR A 93 5.98 15.17 -7.87
CA TYR A 93 5.90 15.97 -9.09
C TYR A 93 6.11 15.15 -10.37
N GLU A 94 7.12 14.28 -10.41
CA GLU A 94 7.41 13.42 -11.57
C GLU A 94 6.50 12.20 -11.68
N GLY A 95 5.81 11.85 -10.57
CA GLY A 95 5.06 10.62 -10.44
C GLY A 95 3.55 10.81 -10.35
N THR A 96 2.90 9.82 -9.73
CA THR A 96 1.47 9.86 -9.39
C THR A 96 1.33 9.87 -7.87
N ALA A 97 0.54 10.81 -7.36
CA ALA A 97 0.28 10.98 -5.94
C ALA A 97 -1.20 10.75 -5.62
N PHE A 98 -1.47 10.03 -4.52
CA PHE A 98 -2.82 9.67 -4.09
C PHE A 98 -3.24 10.51 -2.88
N SER A 99 -4.28 11.35 -3.02
CA SER A 99 -4.84 12.08 -1.87
C SER A 99 -5.72 11.25 -0.95
N GLN A 100 -6.00 9.99 -1.32
CA GLN A 100 -6.84 9.07 -0.56
C GLN A 100 -6.25 7.66 -0.55
N ALA A 101 -5.04 7.53 0.01
CA ALA A 101 -4.43 6.24 0.35
C ALA A 101 -4.61 5.97 1.85
N TYR A 102 -5.14 4.80 2.20
CA TYR A 102 -5.51 4.47 3.57
C TYR A 102 -4.64 3.34 4.13
N ALA A 103 -4.39 3.41 5.44
CA ALA A 103 -3.69 2.41 6.23
C ALA A 103 -4.53 2.07 7.48
N ASN A 104 -4.19 0.98 8.17
CA ASN A 104 -4.70 0.78 9.53
C ASN A 104 -4.03 1.79 10.48
N GLN A 105 -4.67 2.09 11.61
CA GLN A 105 -4.19 3.10 12.57
C GLN A 105 -2.89 2.68 13.30
N LEU A 106 -2.38 1.47 13.06
CA LEU A 106 -1.22 0.90 13.75
C LEU A 106 -0.28 0.20 12.76
N CYS A 107 1.01 0.15 13.13
CA CYS A 107 2.09 -0.32 12.28
C CYS A 107 2.01 -1.82 11.92
N SER A 108 1.82 -2.74 12.87
CA SER A 108 1.77 -4.19 12.57
C SER A 108 0.59 -4.58 11.68
N PRO A 109 -0.66 -4.10 11.92
CA PRO A 109 -1.77 -4.32 11.00
C PRO A 109 -1.54 -3.76 9.60
N THR A 110 -0.94 -2.57 9.47
CA THR A 110 -0.61 -1.99 8.15
C THR A 110 0.48 -2.79 7.42
N ARG A 111 1.48 -3.28 8.14
CA ARG A 111 2.58 -4.06 7.53
C ARG A 111 2.10 -5.45 7.11
N SER A 112 1.19 -6.08 7.85
CA SER A 112 0.65 -7.39 7.48
C SER A 112 -0.20 -7.31 6.20
N ILE A 113 -1.01 -6.25 6.02
CA ILE A 113 -1.78 -6.06 4.78
C ILE A 113 -0.88 -5.78 3.58
N ILE A 114 0.20 -5.00 3.75
CA ILE A 114 1.17 -4.71 2.67
C ILE A 114 1.85 -6.01 2.21
N MET A 115 2.20 -6.86 3.16
CA MET A 115 2.96 -8.08 2.87
C MET A 115 2.11 -9.19 2.29
N THR A 116 0.81 -9.26 2.59
CA THR A 116 -0.05 -10.39 2.19
C THR A 116 -1.17 -10.01 1.21
N GLY A 117 -1.45 -8.71 1.06
CA GLY A 117 -2.59 -8.22 0.29
C GLY A 117 -3.95 -8.52 0.93
N LYS A 118 -4.01 -8.99 2.19
CA LYS A 118 -5.25 -9.35 2.90
C LYS A 118 -5.56 -8.36 4.01
N TYR A 119 -6.85 -8.19 4.32
CA TYR A 119 -7.28 -7.35 5.44
C TYR A 119 -6.71 -7.84 6.77
N ALA A 120 -6.25 -6.92 7.60
CA ALA A 120 -5.61 -7.23 8.87
C ALA A 120 -6.50 -8.05 9.82
N GLY A 121 -7.81 -7.79 9.82
CA GLY A 121 -8.79 -8.59 10.57
C GLY A 121 -8.86 -10.06 10.14
N ARG A 122 -8.71 -10.35 8.83
CA ARG A 122 -8.61 -11.74 8.32
C ARG A 122 -7.34 -12.43 8.79
N LEU A 123 -6.27 -11.66 8.92
CA LEU A 123 -4.96 -12.14 9.35
C LEU A 123 -4.82 -12.18 10.88
N GLY A 124 -5.82 -11.75 11.65
CA GLY A 124 -5.72 -11.63 13.11
C GLY A 124 -4.75 -10.55 13.58
N PHE A 125 -4.37 -9.58 12.76
CA PHE A 125 -3.56 -8.43 13.17
C PHE A 125 -4.47 -7.26 13.57
N THR A 126 -4.78 -7.15 14.85
CA THR A 126 -5.74 -6.16 15.39
C THR A 126 -5.08 -5.05 16.19
N THR A 127 -3.82 -5.22 16.61
CA THR A 127 -3.04 -4.17 17.30
C THR A 127 -1.57 -4.19 16.89
N ALA A 128 -0.81 -3.14 17.25
CA ALA A 128 0.64 -3.15 17.14
C ALA A 128 1.20 -4.25 18.04
N MET A 129 2.15 -5.03 17.54
CA MET A 129 2.67 -6.21 18.23
C MET A 129 3.17 -5.86 19.65
N PRO A 130 2.47 -6.27 20.72
CA PRO A 130 2.99 -6.10 22.07
C PRO A 130 4.15 -7.08 22.30
N SER A 131 5.15 -6.69 23.09
CA SER A 131 6.16 -7.65 23.57
C SER A 131 5.45 -8.72 24.40
N ARG A 132 5.39 -9.96 23.89
CA ARG A 132 4.80 -11.10 24.58
C ARG A 132 5.69 -12.32 24.48
N GLU A 133 5.71 -13.09 25.56
CA GLU A 133 6.37 -14.38 25.59
C GLU A 133 5.50 -15.38 24.83
N THR A 134 6.01 -15.88 23.72
CA THR A 134 5.35 -16.87 22.86
C THR A 134 6.21 -18.11 22.80
N TYR A 135 5.65 -19.24 22.35
CA TYR A 135 6.45 -20.45 22.11
C TYR A 135 7.60 -20.19 21.13
N TYR A 136 7.39 -19.29 20.16
CA TYR A 136 8.40 -18.91 19.20
C TYR A 136 9.49 -18.02 19.81
N THR A 137 9.12 -17.00 20.58
CA THR A 137 10.10 -16.06 21.16
C THR A 137 10.90 -16.67 22.31
N GLN A 138 10.35 -17.66 23.02
CA GLN A 138 11.04 -18.34 24.12
C GLN A 138 11.71 -19.65 23.70
N ASN A 139 11.46 -20.13 22.48
CA ASN A 139 11.96 -21.41 21.95
C ASN A 139 11.56 -22.70 22.74
N PRO A 140 10.44 -22.82 23.47
CA PRO A 140 9.93 -24.12 23.88
C PRO A 140 9.22 -24.85 22.73
N THR A 141 9.10 -26.17 22.85
CA THR A 141 8.24 -26.98 21.96
C THR A 141 6.79 -26.51 22.08
N THR A 142 6.17 -26.21 20.94
CA THR A 142 4.74 -25.83 20.90
C THR A 142 3.87 -27.06 21.21
N PRO A 143 3.00 -27.00 22.23
CA PRO A 143 2.07 -28.10 22.55
C PRO A 143 1.11 -28.39 21.39
N GLU A 144 0.62 -29.62 21.32
CA GLU A 144 -0.37 -30.02 20.32
C GLU A 144 -1.64 -29.15 20.44
N GLY A 145 -2.10 -28.61 19.31
CA GLY A 145 -3.25 -27.69 19.25
C GLY A 145 -2.94 -26.20 19.46
N TYR A 146 -1.69 -25.84 19.80
CA TYR A 146 -1.24 -24.44 19.93
C TYR A 146 -0.37 -24.03 18.73
N PHE A 147 -0.30 -22.72 18.46
CA PHE A 147 0.57 -22.15 17.42
C PHE A 147 1.89 -21.65 18.02
N ALA A 148 2.98 -21.66 17.24
CA ALA A 148 4.27 -21.14 17.70
C ALA A 148 4.19 -19.68 18.19
N HIS A 149 3.29 -18.90 17.59
CA HIS A 149 3.06 -17.50 17.93
C HIS A 149 2.07 -17.27 19.09
N ASP A 150 1.52 -18.34 19.67
CA ASP A 150 0.64 -18.24 20.84
C ASP A 150 1.43 -17.82 22.08
N ILE A 151 0.74 -17.07 22.93
CA ILE A 151 1.30 -16.52 24.17
C ILE A 151 1.39 -17.64 25.21
N LEU A 152 2.57 -17.78 25.85
CA LEU A 152 2.83 -18.82 26.86
C LEU A 152 1.97 -18.68 28.11
N LEU A 153 1.77 -17.45 28.56
CA LEU A 153 0.96 -17.14 29.74
C LEU A 153 -0.18 -16.21 29.36
N HIS A 154 -1.37 -16.78 29.18
CA HIS A 154 -2.61 -16.02 29.17
C HIS A 154 -2.93 -15.66 30.62
N ARG A 155 -2.45 -14.49 31.10
CA ARG A 155 -2.72 -14.01 32.47
C ARG A 155 -4.12 -13.43 32.67
N ASP A 156 -4.93 -13.36 31.63
CA ASP A 156 -6.25 -12.76 31.72
C ASP A 156 -7.28 -13.86 32.04
N ASN A 157 -7.93 -13.70 33.19
CA ASN A 157 -9.00 -14.58 33.66
C ASN A 157 -10.28 -14.28 32.87
N ILE A 158 -10.28 -14.60 31.57
CA ILE A 158 -11.37 -14.31 30.66
C ILE A 158 -12.36 -15.49 30.70
N LEU A 159 -13.51 -15.26 31.33
CA LEU A 159 -14.55 -16.27 31.55
C LEU A 159 -15.40 -16.60 30.30
N ILE A 160 -15.14 -15.96 29.15
CA ILE A 160 -15.91 -16.11 27.91
C ILE A 160 -14.95 -16.41 26.75
N GLU A 161 -15.08 -17.57 26.12
CA GLU A 161 -14.17 -18.06 25.06
C GLU A 161 -13.99 -17.07 23.89
N GLN A 162 -15.02 -16.30 23.52
CA GLN A 162 -14.96 -15.37 22.38
C GLN A 162 -14.01 -14.17 22.60
N ALA A 163 -13.68 -13.83 23.85
CA ALA A 163 -12.71 -12.78 24.13
C ALA A 163 -11.25 -13.25 23.92
N LEU A 164 -10.99 -14.56 23.87
CA LEU A 164 -9.69 -15.10 23.42
C LEU A 164 -9.50 -14.91 21.90
N THR A 165 -10.57 -15.07 21.13
CA THR A 165 -10.55 -14.96 19.66
C THR A 165 -10.43 -13.51 19.17
N ASN A 166 -11.03 -12.55 19.90
CA ASN A 166 -11.06 -11.14 19.51
C ASN A 166 -10.06 -10.25 20.28
N GLY A 167 -9.52 -10.73 21.40
CA GLY A 167 -8.63 -9.96 22.29
C GLY A 167 -7.14 -10.11 22.00
N THR A 168 -6.76 -10.97 21.06
CA THR A 168 -5.35 -11.25 20.74
C THR A 168 -5.03 -10.85 19.30
N SER A 169 -3.84 -10.29 19.11
CA SER A 169 -3.30 -9.97 17.79
C SER A 169 -2.16 -10.92 17.49
N ASN A 170 -2.10 -11.42 16.25
CA ASN A 170 -1.02 -12.27 15.78
C ASN A 170 0.33 -11.56 15.89
N SER A 171 1.36 -12.32 16.26
CA SER A 171 2.74 -11.83 16.42
C SER A 171 3.63 -12.10 15.20
N ALA A 172 3.15 -12.91 14.25
CA ALA A 172 3.76 -13.08 12.94
C ALA A 172 2.74 -13.46 11.87
N VAL A 173 3.10 -13.22 10.61
CA VAL A 173 2.37 -13.76 9.46
C VAL A 173 2.59 -15.29 9.44
N PRO A 174 1.52 -16.11 9.34
CA PRO A 174 1.66 -17.56 9.27
C PRO A 174 2.44 -17.98 8.01
N THR A 175 3.43 -18.85 8.15
CA THR A 175 4.28 -19.35 7.06
C THR A 175 4.37 -20.87 7.16
N ASP A 176 4.08 -21.61 6.08
CA ASP A 176 4.27 -23.06 5.76
C ASP A 176 4.63 -24.09 6.87
N LEU A 177 4.30 -23.84 8.12
CA LEU A 177 4.49 -24.75 9.23
C LEU A 177 3.24 -25.61 9.32
N LYS A 178 3.43 -26.94 9.37
CA LYS A 178 2.36 -27.95 9.39
C LYS A 178 1.23 -27.68 10.41
N HIS A 179 1.47 -26.84 11.42
CA HIS A 179 0.52 -26.48 12.45
C HIS A 179 -0.35 -25.24 12.13
N HIS A 180 -0.20 -24.55 10.99
CA HIS A 180 -1.03 -23.38 10.64
C HIS A 180 -2.41 -23.71 10.06
N ALA A 181 -2.77 -24.99 9.96
CA ALA A 181 -4.11 -25.46 9.58
C ALA A 181 -4.65 -24.84 8.27
N GLY A 182 -3.77 -24.62 7.27
CA GLY A 182 -4.14 -24.04 5.98
C GLY A 182 -4.34 -22.52 5.98
N ARG A 183 -3.87 -21.82 7.03
CA ARG A 183 -3.84 -20.35 7.10
C ARG A 183 -2.52 -19.74 6.60
N ASP A 184 -1.74 -20.50 5.84
CA ASP A 184 -0.47 -20.02 5.31
C ASP A 184 -0.69 -18.84 4.38
N GLU A 185 0.12 -17.81 4.57
CA GLU A 185 0.02 -16.56 3.85
C GLU A 185 1.24 -16.37 2.98
N LEU A 186 1.01 -16.26 1.66
CA LEU A 186 2.08 -15.91 0.73
C LEU A 186 2.44 -14.44 0.91
N SER A 187 3.68 -14.20 1.27
CA SER A 187 4.23 -12.86 1.30
C SER A 187 4.48 -12.32 -0.11
N LEU A 188 4.49 -10.99 -0.26
CA LEU A 188 4.80 -10.32 -1.53
C LEU A 188 6.15 -10.79 -2.12
N ALA A 189 7.14 -11.06 -1.26
CA ALA A 189 8.44 -11.56 -1.68
C ALA A 189 8.35 -13.00 -2.24
N GLU A 190 7.51 -13.86 -1.67
CA GLU A 190 7.30 -15.24 -2.14
C GLU A 190 6.43 -15.32 -3.39
N VAL A 191 5.57 -14.33 -3.62
CA VAL A 191 4.82 -14.18 -4.87
C VAL A 191 5.77 -13.77 -6.01
N LEU A 192 6.72 -12.88 -5.73
CA LEU A 192 7.72 -12.40 -6.70
C LEU A 192 8.92 -13.35 -6.81
N ARG A 193 8.68 -14.63 -7.07
CA ARG A 193 9.72 -15.71 -7.12
C ARG A 193 10.86 -15.44 -8.08
N ASP A 194 10.56 -14.68 -9.13
CA ASP A 194 11.48 -14.33 -10.21
C ASP A 194 12.33 -13.09 -9.91
N TYR A 195 12.17 -12.50 -8.72
CA TYR A 195 12.90 -11.33 -8.26
C TYR A 195 13.83 -11.68 -7.11
N LEU A 196 15.00 -11.05 -7.07
CA LEU A 196 15.81 -11.01 -5.87
C LEU A 196 15.19 -9.99 -4.90
N SER A 197 14.56 -10.48 -3.84
CA SER A 197 13.94 -9.64 -2.81
C SER A 197 14.94 -9.32 -1.70
N VAL A 198 15.06 -8.04 -1.35
CA VAL A 198 15.88 -7.55 -0.23
C VAL A 198 15.02 -6.69 0.68
N PHE A 199 15.12 -6.93 1.99
CA PHE A 199 14.39 -6.17 3.01
C PHE A 199 15.36 -5.41 3.91
N ILE A 200 15.12 -4.12 4.12
CA ILE A 200 15.94 -3.25 4.97
C ILE A 200 15.00 -2.45 5.89
N GLY A 201 15.27 -2.48 7.19
CA GLY A 201 14.56 -1.67 8.18
C GLY A 201 13.60 -2.45 9.08
N LYS A 202 12.45 -1.85 9.40
CA LYS A 202 11.51 -2.34 10.42
C LYS A 202 10.51 -3.36 9.84
N CYS A 203 10.58 -4.62 10.26
CA CYS A 203 9.63 -5.68 9.83
C CYS A 203 8.31 -5.65 10.63
N HIS A 204 8.38 -5.88 11.95
CA HIS A 204 7.24 -5.75 12.88
C HIS A 204 6.04 -6.72 12.65
N ILE A 205 6.28 -7.84 11.97
CA ILE A 205 5.30 -8.90 11.65
C ILE A 205 5.91 -10.32 11.68
N GLY A 206 6.94 -10.57 12.51
CA GLY A 206 7.75 -11.80 12.42
C GLY A 206 8.29 -12.37 13.74
N GLY A 207 7.64 -12.08 14.88
CA GLY A 207 8.11 -12.49 16.21
C GLY A 207 9.40 -11.77 16.64
N PHE A 208 9.46 -11.26 17.87
CA PHE A 208 10.67 -10.63 18.39
C PHE A 208 11.80 -11.66 18.58
N ARG A 209 13.01 -11.36 18.09
CA ARG A 209 14.25 -12.11 18.40
C ARG A 209 14.22 -13.59 18.01
N ALA A 210 13.54 -13.95 16.93
CA ALA A 210 13.65 -15.25 16.32
C ALA A 210 15.11 -15.58 15.97
N LYS A 211 15.75 -16.47 16.72
CA LYS A 211 16.88 -17.20 16.17
C LYS A 211 16.28 -18.14 15.13
N ARG A 212 16.76 -18.06 13.89
CA ARG A 212 16.44 -19.00 12.81
C ARG A 212 16.48 -20.40 13.41
N LEU A 213 15.34 -21.10 13.46
CA LEU A 213 15.34 -22.50 13.85
C LEU A 213 16.30 -23.23 12.90
N PRO A 214 17.21 -24.07 13.40
CA PRO A 214 18.06 -24.87 12.53
C PRO A 214 17.16 -25.68 11.60
N THR A 215 17.44 -25.56 10.30
CA THR A 215 16.87 -26.37 9.23
C THR A 215 17.10 -27.85 9.48
#